data_AF-A0A962KGI4-F1
#
_entry.id   AF-A0A962KGI4-F1
#
_cell.length_a   1.000
_cell.length_b   1.000
_cell.length_c   1.000
_cell.angle_alpha   90.00
_cell.angle_beta   90.00
_cell.angle_gamma   90.00
#
_symmetry.space_group_name_H-M   'P 1'
#
loop_
_entity.id
_entity.type
_entity.pdbx_description
1 polymer ?
#
loop_
_entity_poly.entity_id
_entity_poly.type
_entity_poly.pdbx_seq_one_letter_code
_entity_poly.pdbx_strand_id
1 'polypeptide(L)'
;MKHRLSSEFIYQLFALLLAVIVVHAVYVGVIRPSADAQIQREMALQAAGGDFVPERSFVVVIRDFEQEACFILLLWALAIMGYKARRTLREQDLLQRRLVEIPEGTSVLPQDAREYSRSLEALPESEQDLLLPRTLLSALQRFATTGSIQAVSDTIKESCEVESER
;
A
#
# COMPACT_ATOMS: atom_id res chain seq x y z
N MET A 1 10.67 16.13 -21.52
CA MET A 1 10.79 15.50 -20.18
C MET A 1 9.83 14.32 -20.15
N LYS A 2 10.32 13.07 -20.18
CA LYS A 2 9.45 11.88 -20.11
C LYS A 2 8.91 11.77 -18.69
N HIS A 3 7.63 12.10 -18.49
CA HIS A 3 6.92 11.85 -17.24
C HIS A 3 6.85 10.32 -17.05
N ARG A 4 7.83 9.74 -16.36
CA ARG A 4 7.75 8.32 -15.98
C ARG A 4 6.61 8.24 -14.96
N LEU A 5 5.54 7.56 -15.30
CA LEU A 5 4.47 7.26 -14.35
C LEU A 5 5.11 6.57 -13.13
N SER A 6 4.79 7.03 -11.92
CA SER A 6 5.25 6.38 -10.70
C SER A 6 4.80 4.92 -10.68
N SER A 7 5.66 4.01 -10.22
CA SER A 7 5.31 2.58 -10.09
C SER A 7 4.02 2.39 -9.27
N GLU A 8 3.82 3.23 -8.25
CA GLU A 8 2.59 3.26 -7.46
C GLU A 8 1.37 3.60 -8.32
N PHE A 9 1.43 4.65 -9.15
CA PHE A 9 0.32 5.03 -10.02
C PHE A 9 -0.04 3.92 -11.01
N ILE A 10 0.96 3.27 -11.61
CA ILE A 10 0.76 2.14 -12.51
C ILE A 10 0.06 1.00 -11.77
N TYR A 11 0.54 0.64 -10.58
CA TYR A 11 -0.09 -0.38 -9.75
C TYR A 11 -1.55 -0.04 -9.42
N GLN A 12 -1.84 1.19 -9.00
CA GLN A 12 -3.20 1.62 -8.65
C GLN A 12 -4.15 1.55 -9.85
N LEU A 13 -3.69 1.96 -11.04
CA LEU A 13 -4.48 1.91 -12.28
C LEU A 13 -4.81 0.46 -12.68
N PHE A 14 -3.82 -0.43 -12.66
CA PHE A 14 -4.04 -1.84 -12.98
C PHE A 14 -4.89 -2.55 -11.92
N ALA A 15 -4.73 -2.20 -10.64
CA ALA A 15 -5.57 -2.73 -9.57
C ALA A 15 -7.04 -2.33 -9.77
N LEU A 16 -7.32 -1.08 -10.15
CA LEU A 16 -8.69 -0.64 -10.47
C LEU A 16 -9.25 -1.40 -11.67
N LEU A 17 -8.48 -1.49 -12.76
CA LEU A 17 -8.90 -2.18 -13.97
C LEU A 17 -9.22 -3.66 -13.69
N LEU A 18 -8.37 -4.34 -12.93
CA LEU A 18 -8.59 -5.72 -12.54
C LEU A 18 -9.83 -5.87 -11.66
N ALA A 19 -10.03 -4.97 -10.68
CA ALA A 19 -11.21 -4.98 -9.81
C ALA A 19 -12.50 -4.81 -10.62
N VAL A 20 -12.53 -3.87 -11.58
CA VAL A 20 -13.67 -3.68 -12.50
C VAL A 20 -13.95 -4.95 -13.28
N ILE A 21 -12.94 -5.53 -13.94
CA ILE A 21 -13.13 -6.71 -14.80
C ILE A 21 -13.65 -7.90 -13.98
N VAL A 22 -13.01 -8.20 -12.85
CA VAL A 22 -13.35 -9.37 -12.03
C VAL A 22 -14.74 -9.22 -11.43
N VAL A 23 -15.04 -8.07 -10.80
CA VAL A 23 -16.35 -7.86 -10.18
C VAL A 23 -17.45 -7.84 -11.24
N HIS A 24 -17.25 -7.11 -12.35
CA HIS A 24 -18.24 -7.04 -13.42
C HIS A 24 -18.53 -8.42 -14.03
N ALA A 25 -17.48 -9.23 -14.27
CA ALA A 25 -17.65 -10.59 -14.79
C ALA A 25 -18.47 -11.47 -13.84
N VAL A 26 -18.25 -11.37 -12.52
CA VAL A 26 -19.06 -12.09 -11.52
C VAL A 26 -20.50 -11.57 -11.50
N TYR A 27 -20.69 -10.26 -11.63
CA TYR A 27 -22.02 -9.63 -11.62
C TYR A 27 -22.88 -10.07 -12.81
N VAL A 28 -22.32 -10.00 -14.01
CA VAL A 28 -23.01 -10.39 -15.25
C VAL A 28 -23.12 -11.90 -15.39
N GLY A 29 -22.11 -12.66 -14.99
CA GLY A 29 -22.06 -14.11 -15.16
C GLY A 29 -22.85 -14.91 -14.12
N VAL A 30 -22.95 -14.41 -12.89
CA VAL A 30 -23.52 -15.19 -11.77
C VAL A 30 -24.59 -14.39 -11.01
N ILE A 31 -24.28 -13.20 -10.52
CA ILE A 31 -25.14 -12.51 -9.55
C ILE A 31 -26.48 -12.11 -10.17
N ARG A 32 -26.47 -11.36 -11.28
CA ARG A 32 -27.72 -10.89 -11.91
C ARG A 32 -28.56 -12.03 -12.47
N PRO A 33 -28.01 -12.99 -13.25
CA PRO A 33 -28.80 -14.12 -13.73
C PRO A 33 -29.44 -14.92 -12.58
N SER A 34 -28.72 -15.13 -11.48
CA SER A 34 -29.24 -15.86 -10.32
C SER A 34 -30.31 -15.08 -9.58
N ALA A 35 -30.14 -13.76 -9.41
CA ALA A 35 -31.16 -12.89 -8.81
C ALA A 35 -32.44 -12.87 -9.65
N ASP A 36 -32.32 -12.70 -10.97
CA ASP A 36 -33.46 -12.65 -11.88
C ASP A 36 -34.20 -13.98 -11.91
N ALA A 37 -33.49 -15.11 -11.92
CA ALA A 37 -34.08 -16.44 -11.86
C ALA A 37 -34.79 -16.73 -10.52
N GLN A 38 -34.34 -16.13 -9.41
CA GLN A 38 -35.05 -16.22 -8.13
C GLN A 38 -36.32 -15.39 -8.15
N ILE A 39 -36.23 -14.12 -8.55
CA ILE A 39 -37.37 -13.21 -8.60
C ILE A 39 -38.46 -13.74 -9.54
N GLN A 40 -38.09 -14.30 -10.69
CA GLN A 40 -39.05 -14.94 -11.60
C GLN A 40 -39.80 -16.12 -10.96
N ARG A 41 -39.10 -16.95 -10.18
CA ARG A 41 -39.73 -18.07 -9.45
C ARG A 41 -40.70 -17.55 -8.38
N GLU A 42 -40.30 -16.54 -7.63
CA GLU A 42 -41.16 -15.94 -6.60
C GLU A 42 -42.41 -15.29 -7.21
N MET A 43 -42.26 -14.55 -8.32
CA MET A 43 -43.40 -13.97 -9.04
C MET A 43 -44.37 -15.05 -9.56
N ALA A 44 -43.86 -16.17 -10.07
CA ALA A 44 -44.70 -17.27 -10.54
C ALA A 44 -45.49 -17.94 -9.40
N LEU A 45 -44.86 -18.12 -8.23
CA LEU A 45 -45.52 -18.66 -7.05
C LEU A 45 -46.61 -17.73 -6.50
N GLN A 46 -46.35 -16.42 -6.49
CA GLN A 46 -47.34 -15.41 -6.12
C GLN A 46 -48.55 -15.39 -7.08
N ALA A 47 -48.29 -15.47 -8.39
CA ALA A 47 -49.35 -15.50 -9.39
C ALA A 47 -50.22 -16.77 -9.32
N ALA A 48 -49.67 -17.89 -8.82
CA ALA A 48 -50.39 -19.14 -8.61
C ALA A 48 -51.37 -19.09 -7.41
N GLY A 49 -51.40 -18.00 -6.64
CA GLY A 49 -52.40 -17.76 -5.60
C GLY A 49 -52.21 -18.57 -4.31
N GLY A 50 -51.04 -19.17 -4.10
CA GLY A 50 -50.68 -19.82 -2.84
C GLY A 50 -50.26 -18.83 -1.76
N ASP A 51 -50.28 -19.29 -0.51
CA ASP A 51 -49.79 -18.52 0.65
C ASP A 51 -48.25 -18.43 0.57
N PHE A 52 -47.74 -17.45 -0.18
CA PHE A 52 -46.33 -17.27 -0.46
C PHE A 52 -45.71 -16.21 0.47
N VAL A 53 -44.73 -16.61 1.26
CA VAL A 53 -43.91 -15.70 2.08
C VAL A 53 -42.58 -15.46 1.36
N PRO A 54 -42.29 -14.23 0.92
CA PRO A 54 -41.01 -13.92 0.29
C PRO A 54 -39.84 -14.15 1.26
N GLU A 55 -38.84 -14.93 0.83
CA GLU A 55 -37.60 -15.10 1.57
C GLU A 55 -36.55 -14.07 1.13
N ARG A 56 -35.76 -13.55 2.07
CA ARG A 56 -34.68 -12.62 1.72
C ARG A 56 -33.53 -13.39 1.09
N SER A 57 -33.34 -13.22 -0.22
CA SER A 57 -32.16 -13.73 -0.92
C SER A 57 -30.99 -12.76 -0.89
N PHE A 58 -29.83 -13.23 -0.44
CA PHE A 58 -28.58 -12.47 -0.46
C PHE A 58 -28.20 -12.01 -1.88
N VAL A 59 -28.36 -12.88 -2.88
CA VAL A 59 -27.98 -12.58 -4.27
C VAL A 59 -28.87 -11.49 -4.87
N VAL A 60 -30.15 -11.46 -4.47
CA VAL A 60 -31.08 -10.39 -4.85
C VAL A 60 -30.68 -9.07 -4.18
N VAL A 61 -30.29 -9.09 -2.91
CA VAL A 61 -29.87 -7.88 -2.16
C VAL A 61 -28.63 -7.22 -2.78
N ILE A 62 -27.71 -7.99 -3.33
CA ILE A 62 -26.46 -7.45 -3.89
C ILE A 62 -26.50 -7.18 -5.40
N ARG A 63 -27.63 -7.42 -6.09
CA ARG A 63 -27.66 -7.45 -7.57
C ARG A 63 -27.50 -6.07 -8.22
N ASP A 64 -27.85 -5.01 -7.51
CA ASP A 64 -27.97 -3.68 -8.09
C ASP A 64 -26.60 -3.07 -8.41
N PHE A 65 -26.59 -2.06 -9.29
CA PHE A 65 -25.37 -1.43 -9.78
C PHE A 65 -24.58 -0.67 -8.68
N GLU A 66 -25.25 -0.19 -7.64
CA GLU A 66 -24.60 0.50 -6.51
C GLU A 66 -23.66 -0.47 -5.77
N GLN A 67 -24.09 -1.70 -5.54
CA GLN A 67 -23.35 -2.74 -4.83
C GLN A 67 -22.18 -3.21 -5.69
N GLU A 68 -22.37 -3.34 -7.01
CA GLU A 68 -21.29 -3.61 -7.96
C GLU A 68 -20.18 -2.55 -7.86
N ALA A 69 -20.56 -1.27 -7.94
CA ALA A 69 -19.62 -0.16 -7.82
C ALA A 69 -18.93 -0.15 -6.44
N CYS A 70 -19.68 -0.43 -5.38
CA CYS A 70 -19.15 -0.52 -4.02
C CYS A 70 -18.07 -1.61 -3.89
N PHE A 71 -18.31 -2.81 -4.43
CA PHE A 71 -17.30 -3.88 -4.40
C PHE A 71 -16.06 -3.57 -5.24
N ILE A 72 -16.24 -2.93 -6.40
CA ILE A 72 -15.10 -2.47 -7.22
C ILE A 72 -14.23 -1.50 -6.42
N LEU A 73 -14.85 -0.47 -5.83
CA LEU A 73 -14.13 0.54 -5.06
C LEU A 73 -13.52 -0.02 -3.78
N LEU A 74 -14.21 -0.96 -3.10
CA LEU A 74 -13.70 -1.66 -1.93
C LEU A 74 -12.42 -2.43 -2.27
N LEU A 75 -12.44 -3.27 -3.30
CA LEU A 75 -11.28 -4.06 -3.71
C LEU A 75 -10.13 -3.16 -4.15
N TRP A 76 -10.44 -2.06 -4.85
CA TRP A 76 -9.43 -1.08 -5.25
C TRP A 76 -8.79 -0.39 -4.03
N ALA A 77 -9.60 0.08 -3.08
CA ALA A 77 -9.11 0.70 -1.85
C ALA A 77 -8.27 -0.28 -1.01
N LEU A 78 -8.71 -1.54 -0.87
CA LEU A 78 -7.95 -2.60 -0.21
C LEU A 78 -6.61 -2.87 -0.91
N ALA A 79 -6.57 -2.84 -2.24
CA ALA A 79 -5.33 -3.01 -3.00
C ALA A 79 -4.35 -1.85 -2.78
N ILE A 80 -4.84 -0.60 -2.73
CA ILE A 80 -4.04 0.59 -2.40
C ILE A 80 -3.49 0.49 -0.97
N MET A 81 -4.36 0.24 0.00
CA MET A 81 -3.97 0.12 1.41
C MET A 81 -2.98 -1.03 1.61
N GLY A 82 -3.21 -2.19 0.97
CA GLY A 82 -2.30 -3.33 1.05
C GLY A 82 -0.91 -3.04 0.47
N TYR A 83 -0.82 -2.28 -0.62
CA TYR A 83 0.45 -1.83 -1.18
C TYR A 83 1.21 -0.93 -0.19
N LYS A 84 0.54 0.08 0.36
CA LYS A 84 1.14 0.99 1.36
C LYS A 84 1.52 0.25 2.64
N ALA A 85 0.66 -0.64 3.14
CA ALA A 85 0.92 -1.44 4.34
C ALA A 85 2.18 -2.30 4.19
N ARG A 86 2.38 -2.96 3.04
CA ARG A 86 3.61 -3.73 2.78
C ARG A 86 4.86 -2.86 2.85
N ARG A 87 4.80 -1.64 2.32
CA ARG A 87 5.92 -0.68 2.41
C ARG A 87 6.20 -0.30 3.86
N THR A 88 5.17 0.05 4.62
CA THR A 88 5.29 0.37 6.05
C THR A 88 5.86 -0.80 6.87
N LEU A 89 5.46 -2.03 6.57
CA LEU A 89 6.00 -3.21 7.25
C LEU A 89 7.49 -3.42 6.95
N ARG A 90 7.94 -3.16 5.71
CA ARG A 90 9.37 -3.21 5.36
C ARG A 90 10.19 -2.13 6.06
N GLU A 91 9.65 -0.91 6.18
CA GLU A 91 10.27 0.17 6.95
C GLU A 91 10.41 -0.21 8.44
N GLN A 92 9.36 -0.81 9.03
CA GLN A 92 9.40 -1.27 10.41
C GLN A 92 10.42 -2.39 10.64
N ASP A 93 10.55 -3.33 9.69
CA ASP A 93 11.57 -4.38 9.76
C ASP A 93 13.00 -3.80 9.80
N LEU A 94 13.27 -2.77 8.99
CA LEU A 94 14.57 -2.09 9.01
C LEU A 94 14.88 -1.41 10.34
N LEU A 95 13.89 -0.88 11.05
CA LEU A 95 14.09 -0.30 12.39
C LEU A 95 14.57 -1.34 13.42
N GLN A 96 14.29 -2.62 13.19
CA GLN A 96 14.72 -3.72 14.05
C GLN A 96 16.10 -4.28 13.67
N ARG A 97 16.62 -3.91 12.49
CA ARG A 97 17.92 -4.39 12.00
C ARG A 97 19.04 -3.48 12.48
N ARG A 98 20.17 -4.10 12.84
CA ARG A 98 21.43 -3.37 13.09
C ARG A 98 22.07 -3.01 11.74
N LEU A 99 21.74 -1.82 11.23
CA LEU A 99 22.25 -1.34 9.94
C LEU A 99 23.70 -0.83 10.01
N VAL A 100 24.11 -0.36 11.18
CA VAL A 100 25.46 0.12 11.45
C VAL A 100 25.96 -0.56 12.72
N GLU A 101 27.15 -1.15 12.65
CA GLU A 101 27.78 -1.83 13.78
C GLU A 101 28.70 -0.86 14.52
N ILE A 102 28.15 -0.20 15.56
CA ILE A 102 28.93 0.64 16.47
C ILE A 102 28.90 -0.02 17.85
N PRO A 103 30.06 -0.42 18.40
CA PRO A 103 30.14 -0.96 19.76
C PRO A 103 29.69 0.10 20.78
N GLU A 104 28.98 -0.33 21.83
CA GLU A 104 28.54 0.58 22.90
C GLU A 104 29.73 1.29 23.55
N GLY A 105 29.56 2.58 23.85
CA GLY A 105 30.63 3.42 24.40
C GLY A 105 31.63 3.96 23.37
N THR A 106 31.49 3.62 22.08
CA THR A 106 32.34 4.17 21.01
C THR A 106 31.88 5.57 20.61
N SER A 107 32.80 6.53 20.61
CA SER A 107 32.53 7.86 20.04
C SER A 107 32.64 7.81 18.52
N VAL A 108 31.61 8.30 17.83
CA VAL A 108 31.62 8.39 16.36
C VAL A 108 32.31 9.69 15.95
N LEU A 109 33.47 9.58 15.30
CA LEU A 109 34.20 10.75 14.79
C LEU A 109 33.89 10.98 13.29
N PRO A 110 34.08 12.21 12.78
CA PRO A 110 33.81 12.51 11.36
C PRO A 110 34.58 11.63 10.37
N GLN A 111 35.78 11.18 10.76
CA GLN A 111 36.62 10.28 9.98
C GLN A 111 36.03 8.86 9.87
N ASP A 112 35.31 8.39 10.90
CA ASP A 112 34.71 7.06 10.94
C ASP A 112 33.40 7.00 10.13
N ALA A 113 32.74 8.15 9.94
CA ALA A 113 31.43 8.23 9.30
C ALA A 113 31.41 7.66 7.87
N ARG A 114 32.51 7.79 7.11
CA ARG A 114 32.62 7.19 5.76
C ARG A 114 32.64 5.67 5.79
N GLU A 115 33.22 5.08 6.83
CA GLU A 115 33.25 3.63 6.99
C GLU A 115 31.86 3.10 7.31
N TYR A 116 31.16 3.74 8.25
CA TYR A 116 29.78 3.39 8.61
C TYR A 116 28.79 3.54 7.44
N SER A 117 29.00 4.50 6.53
CA SER A 117 28.17 4.65 5.32
C SER A 117 28.25 3.43 4.38
N ARG A 118 29.38 2.71 4.32
CA ARG A 118 29.54 1.58 3.40
C ARG A 118 28.57 0.44 3.69
N SER A 119 28.26 0.21 4.97
CA SER A 119 27.28 -0.81 5.36
C SER A 119 25.87 -0.48 4.85
N LEU A 120 25.53 0.82 4.76
CA LEU A 120 24.26 1.29 4.21
C LEU A 120 24.26 1.24 2.67
N GLU A 121 25.37 1.61 2.03
CA GLU A 121 25.55 1.53 0.57
C GLU A 121 25.58 0.08 0.05
N ALA A 122 25.91 -0.89 0.91
CA ALA A 122 25.91 -2.31 0.60
C ALA A 122 24.51 -2.96 0.69
N LEU A 123 23.49 -2.26 1.19
CA LEU A 123 22.12 -2.76 1.23
C LEU A 123 21.57 -2.93 -0.21
N PRO A 124 20.56 -3.79 -0.43
CA PRO A 124 19.88 -3.85 -1.72
C PRO A 124 19.29 -2.48 -2.11
N GLU A 125 19.29 -2.11 -3.39
CA GLU A 125 18.78 -0.82 -3.87
C GLU A 125 17.35 -0.52 -3.36
N SER A 126 16.48 -1.54 -3.31
CA SER A 126 15.12 -1.40 -2.80
C SER A 126 15.01 -1.05 -1.31
N GLU A 127 16.05 -1.35 -0.52
CA GLU A 127 16.13 -0.99 0.90
C GLU A 127 16.81 0.36 1.11
N GLN A 128 17.74 0.76 0.23
CA GLN A 128 18.43 2.05 0.34
C GLN A 128 17.46 3.24 0.22
N ASP A 129 16.41 3.10 -0.60
CA ASP A 129 15.37 4.13 -0.79
C ASP A 129 14.41 4.26 0.40
N LEU A 130 14.46 3.35 1.37
CA LEU A 130 13.65 3.40 2.58
C LEU A 130 14.15 4.50 3.53
N LEU A 131 13.26 5.00 4.39
CA LEU A 131 13.49 6.21 5.17
C LEU A 131 14.75 6.11 6.04
N LEU A 132 14.90 4.99 6.77
CA LEU A 132 15.97 4.84 7.76
C LEU A 132 17.36 4.80 7.11
N PRO A 133 17.66 3.91 6.13
CA PRO A 133 18.95 3.88 5.45
C PRO A 133 19.28 5.20 4.76
N ARG A 134 18.32 5.81 4.05
CA ARG A 134 18.51 7.08 3.34
C ARG A 134 18.84 8.22 4.29
N THR A 135 18.12 8.32 5.41
CA THR A 135 18.36 9.34 6.44
C THR A 135 19.71 9.15 7.11
N LEU A 136 20.05 7.91 7.49
CA LEU A 136 21.34 7.60 8.12
C LEU A 136 22.51 7.86 7.18
N LEU A 137 22.40 7.48 5.91
CA LEU A 137 23.44 7.70 4.90
C LEU A 137 23.68 9.20 4.70
N SER A 138 22.61 9.98 4.56
CA SER A 138 22.69 11.44 4.41
C SER A 138 23.30 12.10 5.66
N ALA A 139 22.92 11.64 6.86
CA ALA A 139 23.46 12.10 8.13
C ALA A 139 24.97 11.83 8.25
N LEU A 140 25.41 10.59 7.97
CA LEU A 140 26.82 10.20 8.02
C LEU A 140 27.67 10.96 6.99
N GLN A 141 27.18 11.12 5.76
CA GLN A 141 27.85 11.92 4.73
C GLN A 141 27.97 13.40 5.13
N ARG A 142 26.92 13.97 5.72
CA ARG A 142 26.95 15.35 6.25
C ARG A 142 27.94 15.47 7.40
N PHE A 143 27.98 14.50 8.31
CA PHE A 143 28.91 14.50 9.45
C PHE A 143 30.36 14.39 8.97
N ALA A 144 30.64 13.49 8.02
CA ALA A 144 31.97 13.32 7.43
C ALA A 144 32.51 14.60 6.77
N THR A 145 31.62 15.45 6.27
CA THR A 145 31.98 16.67 5.54
C THR A 145 32.09 17.88 6.48
N THR A 146 31.17 18.01 7.43
CA THR A 146 31.05 19.22 8.26
C THR A 146 31.64 19.08 9.65
N GLY A 147 31.76 17.85 10.16
CA GLY A 147 32.09 17.57 11.55
C GLY A 147 31.09 18.14 12.57
N SER A 148 29.94 18.65 12.13
CA SER A 148 29.00 19.39 12.97
C SER A 148 27.76 18.55 13.31
N ILE A 149 27.52 18.34 14.61
CA ILE A 149 26.32 17.66 15.12
C ILE A 149 25.06 18.45 14.72
N GLN A 150 25.12 19.78 14.74
CA GLN A 150 23.98 20.61 14.35
C GLN A 150 23.59 20.36 12.89
N ALA A 151 24.57 20.35 11.99
CA ALA A 151 24.32 20.10 10.57
C ALA A 151 23.71 18.71 10.31
N VAL A 152 24.09 17.71 11.11
CA VAL A 152 23.52 16.36 11.06
C VAL A 152 22.06 16.37 11.52
N SER A 153 21.78 16.99 12.67
CA SER A 153 20.42 17.10 13.21
C SER A 153 19.47 17.81 12.24
N ASP A 154 19.92 18.89 11.61
CA ASP A 154 19.13 19.62 10.61
C ASP A 154 18.82 18.74 9.39
N THR A 155 19.82 17.96 8.92
CA THR A 155 19.66 17.02 7.79
C THR A 155 18.66 15.90 8.11
N ILE A 156 18.73 15.33 9.32
CA ILE A 156 17.79 14.30 9.77
C ILE A 156 16.38 14.87 9.84
N LYS A 157 16.23 16.07 10.41
CA LYS A 157 14.94 16.74 10.54
C LYS A 157 14.30 17.02 9.17
N GLU A 158 15.07 17.59 8.24
CA GLU A 158 14.60 17.85 6.87
C GLU A 158 14.16 16.57 6.16
N SER A 159 14.92 15.48 6.26
CA SER A 159 14.55 14.18 5.68
C SER A 159 13.24 13.62 6.25
N CYS A 160 13.04 13.78 7.57
CA CYS A 160 11.80 13.36 8.22
C CYS A 160 10.60 14.24 7.84
N GLU A 161 10.79 15.56 7.72
CA GLU A 161 9.74 16.49 7.28
C GLU A 161 9.31 16.18 5.84
N VAL A 162 10.26 15.98 4.93
CA VAL A 162 9.99 15.59 3.54
C VAL A 162 9.25 14.26 3.45
N GLU A 163 9.62 13.27 4.27
CA GLU A 163 8.92 11.98 4.28
C GLU A 163 7.49 12.10 4.86
N SER A 164 7.29 12.98 5.84
CA SER A 164 5.97 13.21 6.44
C SER A 164 4.97 13.87 5.47
N GLU A 165 5.45 14.64 4.49
CA GLU A 165 4.61 15.26 3.47
C GLU A 165 4.18 14.29 2.35
N ARG A 166 4.69 13.05 2.34
CA ARG A 166 4.51 12.07 1.25
C ARG A 166 3.42 11.02 1.52
#